data_AF-A0A922SIC8-F1
#
_entry.id   AF-A0A922SIC8-F1
#
_cell.length_a   1.000
_cell.length_b   1.000
_cell.length_c   1.000
_cell.angle_alpha   90.00
_cell.angle_beta   90.00
_cell.angle_gamma   90.00
#
_symmetry.space_group_name_H-M   'P 1'
#
loop_
_entity.id
_entity.type
_entity.pdbx_description
1 polymer ?
#
loop_
_entity_poly.entity_id
_entity_poly.type
_entity_poly.pdbx_seq_one_letter_code
_entity_poly.pdbx_strand_id
1 'polypeptide(L)'
;MVVYTLEQRWEILRHYFENHGNVAECVRKLRTDFGRNEAPSAPYVRYLVKKVKETGILIEKPTREKPKTVRTPENIAAVAESVRETPSTSVHRRSQQSDISETSLRRILR
;
A
#
# COMPACT_ATOMS: atom_id res chain seq x y z
N MET A 1 12.24 -7.84 -7.93
CA MET A 1 10.95 -7.74 -8.65
C MET A 1 10.88 -6.34 -9.23
N VAL A 2 10.81 -6.19 -10.56
CA VAL A 2 10.74 -4.85 -11.18
C VAL A 2 9.37 -4.26 -10.89
N VAL A 3 9.35 -3.04 -10.34
CA VAL A 3 8.11 -2.31 -10.05
C VAL A 3 7.92 -1.30 -11.17
N TYR A 4 6.87 -1.50 -11.98
CA TYR A 4 6.55 -0.59 -13.07
C TYR A 4 5.75 0.61 -12.59
N THR A 5 6.14 1.81 -13.01
CA THR A 5 5.38 3.05 -12.81
C THR A 5 4.06 3.03 -13.58
N LEU A 6 3.18 4.02 -13.33
CA LEU A 6 1.93 4.15 -14.07
C LEU A 6 2.16 4.32 -15.58
N GLU A 7 3.10 5.20 -15.96
CA GLU A 7 3.49 5.44 -17.35
C GLU A 7 4.00 4.16 -18.00
N GLN A 8 4.92 3.45 -17.35
CA GLN A 8 5.43 2.18 -17.86
C GLN A 8 4.33 1.14 -18.06
N ARG A 9 3.36 1.05 -17.15
CA ARG A 9 2.21 0.14 -17.30
C ARG A 9 1.31 0.55 -18.47
N TRP A 10 1.14 1.85 -18.70
CA TRP A 10 0.40 2.35 -19.85
C TRP A 10 1.09 1.98 -21.16
N GLU A 11 2.41 2.16 -21.25
CA GLU A 11 3.21 1.77 -22.41
C GLU A 11 3.09 0.27 -22.71
N ILE A 12 3.13 -0.57 -21.69
CA ILE A 12 2.93 -2.02 -21.83
C ILE A 12 1.56 -2.35 -22.42
N LEU A 13 0.50 -1.67 -21.96
CA LEU A 13 -0.85 -1.87 -22.49
C LEU A 13 -0.98 -1.33 -23.91
N ARG A 14 -0.41 -0.16 -24.22
CA ARG A 14 -0.39 0.41 -25.56
C ARG A 14 0.20 -0.60 -26.55
N HIS A 15 1.38 -1.13 -26.25
CA HIS A 15 1.99 -2.16 -27.09
C HIS A 15 1.18 -3.45 -27.15
N TYR A 16 0.54 -3.88 -26.06
CA TYR A 16 -0.34 -5.04 -26.12
C TYR A 16 -1.49 -4.86 -27.13
N PHE A 17 -2.13 -3.68 -27.14
CA PHE A 17 -3.23 -3.38 -28.06
C PHE A 17 -2.76 -3.17 -29.51
N GLU A 18 -1.62 -2.49 -29.72
CA GLU A 18 -1.01 -2.31 -31.05
C GLU A 18 -0.63 -3.64 -31.71
N ASN A 19 -0.23 -4.64 -30.92
CA ASN A 19 0.11 -5.97 -31.43
C ASN A 19 -1.10 -6.92 -31.45
N HIS A 20 -2.33 -6.39 -31.47
CA HIS A 20 -3.58 -7.17 -31.54
C HIS A 20 -3.73 -8.24 -30.45
N GLY A 21 -3.11 -8.03 -29.28
CA GLY A 21 -3.11 -8.98 -28.18
C GLY A 21 -2.06 -10.10 -28.26
N ASN A 22 -1.15 -10.07 -29.25
CA ASN A 22 -0.02 -11.00 -29.32
C ASN A 22 1.03 -10.68 -28.24
N VAL A 23 0.99 -11.45 -27.15
CA VAL A 23 1.89 -11.27 -26.00
C VAL A 23 3.37 -11.48 -26.38
N ALA A 24 3.66 -12.41 -27.29
CA ALA A 24 5.04 -12.71 -27.66
C ALA A 24 5.68 -11.55 -28.42
N GLU A 25 4.96 -10.94 -29.36
CA GLU A 25 5.41 -9.77 -30.10
C GLU A 25 5.49 -8.52 -29.22
N CYS A 26 4.50 -8.33 -28.35
CA CYS A 26 4.50 -7.26 -27.36
C CYS A 26 5.77 -7.31 -26.48
N VAL A 27 6.10 -8.48 -25.91
CA VAL A 27 7.31 -8.63 -25.09
C VAL A 27 8.59 -8.42 -25.89
N ARG A 28 8.63 -8.82 -27.17
CA ARG A 28 9.80 -8.57 -28.04
C ARG A 28 10.03 -7.08 -28.26
N LYS A 29 8.97 -6.31 -28.56
CA LYS A 29 9.05 -4.85 -28.71
C LYS A 29 9.45 -4.17 -27.40
N LEU A 30 8.80 -4.55 -26.31
CA LEU A 30 9.11 -4.02 -24.97
C LEU A 30 10.55 -4.28 -24.53
N ARG A 31 11.19 -5.36 -24.99
CA ARG A 31 12.64 -5.61 -24.76
C ARG A 31 13.54 -4.63 -25.49
N THR A 32 13.11 -4.12 -26.64
CA THR A 32 13.81 -3.06 -27.37
C THR A 32 13.64 -1.72 -26.67
N ASP A 33 12.41 -1.42 -26.20
CA ASP A 33 12.09 -0.10 -25.65
C ASP A 33 12.54 0.09 -24.19
N PHE A 34 12.36 -0.92 -23.34
CA PHE A 34 12.74 -0.90 -21.92
C PHE A 34 14.16 -1.44 -21.67
N GLY A 35 14.72 -2.17 -22.64
CA GLY A 35 15.96 -2.92 -22.46
C GLY A 35 15.73 -4.33 -21.90
N ARG A 36 16.72 -5.21 -22.14
CA ARG A 36 16.59 -6.66 -21.93
C ARG A 36 16.23 -7.07 -20.49
N ASN A 37 16.74 -6.36 -19.49
CA ASN A 37 16.60 -6.73 -18.08
C ASN A 37 15.39 -6.06 -17.41
N GLU A 38 14.87 -4.97 -17.98
CA GLU A 38 13.78 -4.18 -17.41
C GLU A 38 12.44 -4.47 -18.08
N ALA A 39 12.45 -5.18 -19.21
CA ALA A 39 11.24 -5.53 -19.93
C ALA A 39 10.34 -6.50 -19.13
N PRO A 40 9.01 -6.33 -19.22
CA PRO A 40 8.07 -7.21 -18.57
C PRO A 40 8.09 -8.61 -19.16
N SER A 41 7.86 -9.57 -18.28
CA SER A 41 7.68 -10.96 -18.66
C SER A 41 6.29 -11.18 -19.26
N ALA A 42 6.16 -12.17 -20.15
CA ALA A 42 4.87 -12.53 -20.72
C ALA A 42 3.77 -12.83 -19.67
N PRO A 43 4.06 -13.51 -18.54
CA PRO A 43 3.10 -13.65 -17.45
C PRO A 43 2.65 -12.30 -16.86
N TYR A 44 3.56 -11.34 -16.71
CA TYR A 44 3.23 -10.02 -16.19
C TYR A 44 2.30 -9.25 -17.14
N VAL A 45 2.58 -9.26 -18.45
CA VAL A 45 1.71 -8.63 -19.46
C VAL A 45 0.30 -9.21 -19.39
N ARG A 46 0.15 -10.54 -19.32
CA ARG A 46 -1.15 -11.19 -19.16
C ARG A 46 -1.85 -10.81 -17.87
N TYR A 47 -1.12 -10.78 -16.76
CA TYR A 47 -1.63 -10.34 -15.47
C TYR A 47 -2.15 -8.90 -15.54
N LEU A 48 -1.37 -7.98 -16.11
CA LEU A 48 -1.72 -6.57 -16.20
C LEU A 48 -2.98 -6.37 -17.05
N VAL A 49 -3.07 -7.01 -18.22
CA VAL A 49 -4.25 -6.96 -19.08
C VAL A 49 -5.48 -7.52 -18.36
N LYS A 50 -5.35 -8.68 -17.70
CA LYS A 50 -6.44 -9.29 -16.94
C LYS A 50 -6.93 -8.35 -15.84
N LYS A 51 -6.01 -7.80 -15.04
CA LYS A 51 -6.32 -6.86 -13.96
C LYS A 51 -7.09 -5.64 -14.47
N VAL A 52 -6.64 -5.04 -15.57
CA VAL A 52 -7.30 -3.87 -16.15
C VAL A 52 -8.68 -4.22 -16.69
N LYS A 53 -8.85 -5.38 -17.34
CA LYS A 53 -10.16 -5.84 -17.80
C LYS A 53 -11.14 -6.10 -16.65
N GLU A 54 -10.67 -6.65 -15.54
CA GLU A 54 -11.52 -7.00 -14.40
C GLU A 54 -11.87 -5.79 -13.51
N THR A 55 -10.92 -4.89 -13.30
CA THR A 55 -11.07 -3.81 -12.30
C THR A 55 -11.05 -2.40 -12.89
N GLY A 56 -10.55 -2.22 -14.12
CA GLY A 56 -10.31 -0.90 -14.72
C GLY A 56 -9.11 -0.15 -14.13
N ILE A 57 -8.35 -0.76 -13.20
CA ILE A 57 -7.31 -0.07 -12.44
C ILE A 57 -5.91 -0.46 -12.95
N LEU A 58 -5.15 0.53 -13.44
CA LEU A 58 -3.71 0.37 -13.75
C LEU A 58 -2.82 0.41 -12.50
N ILE A 59 -3.13 1.32 -11.57
CA ILE A 59 -2.32 1.56 -10.38
C ILE A 59 -2.48 0.38 -9.41
N GLU A 60 -1.43 0.05 -8.66
CA GLU A 60 -1.62 -0.85 -7.52
C GLU A 60 -2.41 -0.13 -6.42
N LYS A 61 -3.36 -0.83 -5.81
CA LYS A 61 -3.94 -0.31 -4.57
C LYS A 61 -2.77 -0.10 -3.60
N PRO A 62 -2.69 1.04 -2.90
CA PRO A 62 -1.71 1.20 -1.84
C PRO A 62 -1.75 -0.05 -0.96
N THR A 63 -0.58 -0.60 -0.64
CA THR A 63 -0.47 -1.76 0.24
C THR A 63 -1.34 -1.50 1.45
N ARG A 64 -2.30 -2.40 1.69
CA ARG A 64 -3.35 -2.33 2.71
C ARG A 64 -2.84 -1.53 3.92
N GLU A 65 -3.46 -0.38 4.19
CA GLU A 65 -3.12 0.40 5.37
C GLU A 65 -3.13 -0.54 6.58
N LYS A 66 -2.01 -0.57 7.31
CA LYS A 66 -1.93 -1.39 8.51
C LYS A 66 -3.11 -0.99 9.41
N PRO A 67 -3.85 -1.97 9.98
CA PRO A 67 -4.99 -1.65 10.82
C PRO A 67 -4.55 -0.64 11.88
N LYS A 68 -5.37 0.41 12.06
CA LYS A 68 -5.06 1.51 12.99
C LYS A 68 -4.75 0.88 14.35
N THR A 69 -3.53 1.09 14.82
CA THR A 69 -3.14 0.73 16.18
C THR A 69 -4.03 1.48 17.16
N VAL A 70 -4.12 1.02 18.41
CA VAL A 70 -4.84 1.64 19.54
C VAL A 70 -4.64 3.17 19.67
N ARG A 71 -3.63 3.76 19.02
CA ARG A 71 -3.41 5.21 18.87
C ARG A 71 -4.37 5.85 17.83
N THR A 72 -5.68 5.72 18.05
CA THR A 72 -6.70 6.46 17.31
C THR A 72 -6.76 7.92 17.81
N PRO A 73 -7.27 8.89 17.01
CA PRO A 73 -7.43 10.28 17.47
C PRO A 73 -8.26 10.39 18.75
N GLU A 74 -9.30 9.56 18.87
CA GLU A 74 -10.16 9.45 20.04
C GLU A 74 -9.38 9.00 21.28
N ASN A 75 -8.61 7.91 21.18
CA ASN A 75 -7.80 7.42 22.30
C ASN A 75 -6.68 8.40 22.68
N ILE A 76 -6.11 9.12 21.71
CA ILE A 76 -5.15 10.20 22.00
C ILE A 76 -5.82 11.31 22.80
N ALA A 77 -6.99 11.78 22.37
CA ALA A 77 -7.72 12.84 23.05
C ALA A 77 -8.13 12.43 24.47
N ALA A 78 -8.66 11.21 24.64
CA ALA A 78 -9.04 10.68 25.95
C ALA A 78 -7.85 10.57 26.91
N VAL A 79 -6.70 10.06 26.43
CA VAL A 79 -5.48 9.98 27.25
C VAL A 79 -4.94 11.37 27.57
N ALA A 80 -4.98 12.32 26.63
CA ALA A 80 -4.53 13.69 26.85
C ALA A 80 -5.41 14.44 27.87
N GLU A 81 -6.72 14.25 27.84
CA GLU A 81 -7.63 14.79 28.86
C GLU A 81 -7.32 14.20 30.24
N SER A 82 -7.22 12.87 30.31
CA SER A 82 -6.91 12.16 31.55
C SER A 82 -5.57 12.65 32.16
N VAL A 83 -4.55 12.94 31.34
CA VAL A 83 -3.25 13.46 31.80
C VAL A 83 -3.37 14.90 32.30
N ARG A 84 -4.21 15.74 31.66
CA ARG A 84 -4.47 17.10 32.11
C ARG A 84 -5.20 17.13 33.45
N GLU A 85 -6.22 16.29 33.62
CA GLU A 85 -6.98 16.21 34.87
C GLU A 85 -6.14 15.66 36.03
N THR A 86 -5.35 14.60 35.77
CA THR A 86 -4.58 13.90 36.81
C THR A 86 -3.14 13.59 36.35
N PRO A 87 -2.21 14.56 36.41
CA PRO A 87 -0.87 14.39 35.88
C PRO A 87 -0.02 13.39 36.68
N SER A 88 -0.29 13.21 37.98
CA SER A 88 0.46 12.30 38.86
C SER A 88 0.05 10.83 38.74
N THR A 89 -1.02 10.51 38.00
CA THR A 89 -1.49 9.14 37.82
C THR A 89 -0.46 8.31 37.05
N SER A 90 -0.04 7.20 37.64
CA SER A 90 0.93 6.29 37.01
C SER A 90 0.37 5.67 35.72
N VAL A 91 1.26 5.31 34.81
CA VAL A 91 0.92 4.68 33.53
C VAL A 91 0.09 3.40 33.75
N HIS A 92 0.46 2.58 34.74
CA HIS A 92 -0.28 1.36 35.11
C HIS A 92 -1.71 1.68 35.56
N ARG A 93 -1.89 2.70 36.41
CA ARG A 93 -3.22 3.06 36.89
C ARG A 93 -4.08 3.63 35.75
N ARG A 94 -3.51 4.46 34.90
CA ARG A 94 -4.18 5.02 33.73
C ARG A 94 -4.54 3.94 32.70
N SER A 95 -3.71 2.91 32.53
CA SER A 95 -3.99 1.81 31.60
C SER A 95 -5.22 1.01 32.02
N GLN A 96 -5.38 0.77 33.33
CA GLN A 96 -6.56 0.12 33.91
C GLN A 96 -7.84 0.97 33.74
N GLN A 97 -7.72 2.30 33.88
CA GLN A 97 -8.86 3.22 33.75
C GLN A 97 -9.34 3.39 32.30
N SER A 98 -8.45 3.29 31.33
CA SER A 98 -8.75 3.52 29.91
C SER A 98 -8.92 2.23 29.09
N ASP A 99 -8.85 1.05 29.72
CA ASP A 99 -8.89 -0.27 29.06
C ASP A 99 -7.91 -0.40 27.87
N ILE A 100 -6.73 0.20 28.01
CA ILE A 100 -5.65 0.19 27.01
C ILE A 100 -4.44 -0.47 27.66
N SER A 101 -3.79 -1.42 26.97
CA SER A 101 -2.55 -2.03 27.51
C SER A 101 -1.49 -0.97 27.84
N GLU A 102 -0.72 -1.17 28.91
CA GLU A 102 0.36 -0.25 29.28
C GLU A 102 1.32 0.05 28.13
N THR A 103 1.67 -0.96 27.33
CA THR A 103 2.56 -0.80 26.18
C THR A 103 1.97 0.13 25.12
N SER A 104 0.66 0.06 24.87
CA SER A 104 -0.03 0.97 23.94
C SER A 104 -0.19 2.35 24.55
N LEU A 105 -0.46 2.46 25.85
CA LEU A 105 -0.56 3.73 26.54
C LEU A 105 0.77 4.50 26.52
N ARG A 106 1.90 3.83 26.78
CA ARG A 106 3.24 4.43 26.64
C ARG A 106 3.53 4.89 25.21
N ARG A 107 3.04 4.17 24.20
CA ARG A 107 3.13 4.60 22.79
C ARG A 107 2.25 5.80 22.48
N ILE A 108 1.14 6.02 23.19
CA ILE A 108 0.29 7.20 23.02
C ILE A 108 0.93 8.42 23.70
N LEU A 109 1.52 8.23 24.88
CA LEU A 109 2.18 9.28 25.67
C LEU A 109 3.53 9.75 25.09
N ARG A 110 4.10 9.00 24.13
CA ARG A 110 5.30 9.38 23.36
C ARG A 110 4.95 10.20 22.13
#